data_AF-A0ABD5QA98-F1
#
_entry.id   AF-A0ABD5QA98-F1
#
_cell.length_a   1.000
_cell.length_b   1.000
_cell.length_c   1.000
_cell.angle_alpha   90.00
_cell.angle_beta   90.00
_cell.angle_gamma   90.00
#
_symmetry.space_group_name_H-M   'P 1'
#
loop_
_entity.id
_entity.type
_entity.pdbx_description
1 polymer ?
#
loop_
_entity_poly.entity_id
_entity_poly.type
_entity_poly.pdbx_seq_one_letter_code
_entity_poly.pdbx_strand_id
1 'polypeptide(L)' 'MSRTDAILKLVVAVNAVFLLLLGFAYPHLEAGSGAHVAAVLAFVPTVLSLALATVVWYVGLDVFVP' A
#
# COMPACT_ATOMS: atom_id res chain seq x y z
N MET A 1 -19.15 12.99 4.82
CA MET A 1 -18.01 12.06 4.66
C MET A 1 -16.80 12.80 5.20
N SER A 2 -16.11 12.30 6.24
CA SER A 2 -14.96 13.03 6.81
C SER A 2 -13.82 13.06 5.78
N ARG A 3 -13.00 14.11 5.80
CA ARG A 3 -11.82 14.23 4.92
C ARG A 3 -10.89 13.01 5.07
N THR A 4 -10.77 12.52 6.30
CA THR A 4 -10.01 11.31 6.63
C THR A 4 -10.53 10.06 5.92
N ASP A 5 -11.84 9.83 5.87
CA ASP A 5 -12.42 8.67 5.18
C ASP A 5 -12.14 8.70 3.66
N ALA A 6 -12.23 9.87 3.04
CA ALA A 6 -11.91 10.03 1.62
C ALA A 6 -10.42 9.76 1.33
N ILE A 7 -9.52 10.27 2.17
CA ILE A 7 -8.07 10.06 2.02
C ILE A 7 -7.72 8.59 2.26
N LEU A 8 -8.25 7.96 3.31
CA LEU A 8 -7.98 6.55 3.62
C LEU A 8 -8.44 5.62 2.50
N LYS A 9 -9.62 5.85 1.92
CA LYS A 9 -10.10 5.11 0.74
C LYS A 9 -9.13 5.21 -0.44
N LEU A 10 -8.64 6.43 -0.71
CA LEU A 10 -7.65 6.64 -1.77
C LEU A 10 -6.33 5.90 -1.46
N VAL A 11 -5.82 6.01 -0.23
CA VAL A 11 -4.58 5.34 0.19
C VAL A 11 -4.70 3.83 0.07
N VAL A 12 -5.83 3.25 0.50
CA VAL A 12 -6.11 1.82 0.36
C VAL A 12 -6.16 1.41 -1.11
N ALA A 13 -6.89 2.16 -1.96
CA ALA A 13 -7.00 1.87 -3.39
C ALA A 13 -5.63 1.92 -4.10
N VAL A 14 -4.83 2.95 -3.81
CA VAL A 14 -3.48 3.09 -4.39
C VAL A 14 -2.59 1.93 -3.98
N ASN A 15 -2.53 1.59 -2.69
CA ASN A 15 -1.74 0.46 -2.22
C ASN A 15 -2.20 -0.87 -2.84
N ALA A 16 -3.51 -1.10 -2.98
CA ALA A 16 -4.04 -2.30 -3.62
C ALA A 16 -3.57 -2.42 -5.08
N VAL A 17 -3.61 -1.32 -5.85
CA VAL A 17 -3.10 -1.28 -7.23
C VAL A 17 -1.60 -1.57 -7.26
N PHE A 18 -0.80 -0.96 -6.38
CA PHE A 18 0.63 -1.25 -6.31
C PHE A 18 0.92 -2.71 -5.98
N LEU A 19 0.23 -3.31 -5.01
CA LEU A 19 0.41 -4.73 -4.68
C LEU A 19 0.01 -5.66 -5.82
N LEU A 20 -1.05 -5.33 -6.57
CA LEU A 20 -1.45 -6.09 -7.75
C LEU A 20 -0.40 -6.01 -8.85
N LEU A 21 0.09 -4.80 -9.15
CA LEU A 21 1.15 -4.61 -10.14
C LEU A 21 2.43 -5.32 -9.74
N LEU A 22 2.81 -5.21 -8.47
CA LEU A 22 4.00 -5.86 -7.92
C LEU A 22 3.85 -7.39 -7.96
N GLY A 23 2.71 -7.92 -7.54
CA GLY A 23 2.41 -9.35 -7.59
C GLY A 23 2.37 -9.91 -9.01
N PHE A 24 1.90 -9.12 -9.98
CA PHE A 24 1.93 -9.49 -11.40
C PHE A 24 3.34 -9.44 -11.99
N ALA A 25 4.14 -8.43 -11.61
CA ALA A 25 5.50 -8.26 -12.10
C ALA A 25 6.47 -9.28 -11.49
N TYR A 26 6.32 -9.60 -10.20
CA TYR A 26 7.30 -10.38 -9.43
C TYR A 26 7.69 -11.73 -10.04
N PRO A 27 6.77 -12.57 -10.57
CA PRO A 27 7.13 -13.83 -11.22
C PRO A 27 7.98 -13.68 -12.49
N HIS A 28 7.97 -12.49 -13.11
CA HIS A 28 8.72 -12.18 -14.32
C HIS A 28 10.09 -11.55 -14.02
N LEU A 29 10.43 -11.36 -12.74
CA LEU A 29 11.71 -10.79 -12.34
C LEU A 29 12.74 -11.90 -12.12
N GLU A 30 13.90 -11.75 -12.75
CA GLU A 30 15.02 -12.64 -12.52
C GLU A 30 15.51 -12.53 -11.07
N ALA A 31 15.61 -13.66 -10.38
CA ALA A 31 16.05 -13.71 -8.99
C ALA A 31 17.48 -13.16 -8.86
N GLY A 32 17.71 -12.29 -7.87
CA GLY A 32 19.00 -11.63 -7.67
C GLY A 32 19.26 -10.42 -8.58
N SER A 33 18.37 -10.13 -9.55
CA SER A 33 18.44 -8.87 -10.30
C SER A 33 18.12 -7.67 -9.40
N GLY A 34 18.61 -6.48 -9.78
CA GLY A 34 18.29 -5.24 -9.08
C GLY A 34 16.77 -4.97 -9.04
N ALA A 35 16.04 -5.34 -10.09
CA ALA A 35 14.59 -5.21 -10.14
C ALA A 35 13.88 -6.14 -9.14
N HIS A 36 14.38 -7.37 -8.95
CA HIS A 36 13.86 -8.28 -7.94
C HIS A 36 14.03 -7.74 -6.51
N VAL A 37 15.22 -7.21 -6.20
CA VAL A 37 15.49 -6.59 -4.89
C VAL A 37 14.60 -5.36 -4.67
N ALA A 38 14.47 -4.51 -5.69
CA ALA A 38 13.59 -3.34 -5.64
C ALA A 38 12.12 -3.74 -5.43
N ALA A 39 11.66 -4.83 -6.05
CA ALA A 39 10.30 -5.31 -5.85
C ALA A 39 10.06 -5.78 -4.42
N VAL A 40 10.99 -6.55 -3.84
CA VAL A 40 10.89 -6.97 -2.42
C VAL A 40 10.92 -5.76 -1.48
N LEU A 41 11.81 -4.79 -1.74
CA LEU A 41 11.89 -3.57 -0.95
C LEU A 41 10.66 -2.67 -1.09
N ALA A 42 9.97 -2.70 -2.23
CA ALA A 42 8.71 -1.99 -2.44
C ALA A 42 7.53 -2.71 -1.75
N PHE A 43 7.53 -4.04 -1.71
CA PHE A 43 6.47 -4.82 -1.07
C PHE A 43 6.26 -4.46 0.40
N VAL A 44 7.36 -4.37 1.16
CA VAL A 44 7.32 -4.10 2.61
C VAL A 44 6.59 -2.80 2.96
N PRO A 45 6.98 -1.62 2.46
CA PRO A 45 6.30 -0.37 2.77
C PRO A 45 4.87 -0.33 2.22
N THR A 46 4.58 -0.95 1.07
CA THR A 46 3.21 -0.99 0.52
C THR A 46 2.28 -1.81 1.41
N VAL A 47 2.71 -2.99 1.88
CA VAL A 47 1.92 -3.80 2.81
C VAL A 47 1.73 -3.09 4.16
N LEU A 48 2.80 -2.49 4.70
CA LEU A 48 2.70 -1.74 5.96
C LEU A 48 1.76 -0.53 5.84
N SER A 49 1.84 0.22 4.74
CA SER A 49 0.95 1.36 4.48
C SER A 49 -0.51 0.92 4.38
N LEU A 50 -0.78 -0.17 3.65
CA LEU A 50 -2.12 -0.72 3.52
C LEU A 50 -2.68 -1.20 4.86
N ALA A 51 -1.87 -1.93 5.65
CA ALA A 51 -2.25 -2.41 6.97
C ALA A 51 -2.58 -1.24 7.90
N LEU A 52 -1.71 -0.22 7.95
CA LEU A 52 -1.92 0.96 8.78
C LEU A 52 -3.18 1.72 8.36
N ALA A 53 -3.37 1.98 7.06
CA ALA A 53 -4.56 2.67 6.56
C ALA A 53 -5.84 1.91 6.90
N THR A 54 -5.83 0.59 6.80
CA THR A 54 -6.96 -0.28 7.16
C THR A 54 -7.25 -0.24 8.65
N VAL A 55 -6.20 -0.28 9.49
CA VAL A 55 -6.35 -0.19 10.96
C VAL A 55 -6.92 1.17 11.35
N VAL A 56 -6.39 2.27 10.81
CA VAL A 56 -6.90 3.63 11.08
C VAL A 56 -8.37 3.74 10.66
N TRP A 57 -8.71 3.19 9.49
CA TRP A 57 -10.09 3.21 8.99
C TRP A 57 -11.03 2.39 9.88
N TYR A 58 -10.63 1.20 10.31
CA TYR A 58 -11.42 0.32 11.18
C TYR A 58 -11.63 0.91 12.58
N VAL A 59 -10.59 1.52 13.16
CA VAL A 59 -10.67 2.15 14.48
C VAL A 59 -11.43 3.49 14.43
N GLY A 60 -11.57 4.09 13.24
CA GLY A 60 -12.27 5.37 13.07
C GLY A 60 -11.47 6.57 13.58
N LEU A 61 -10.14 6.48 13.58
CA LEU A 61 -9.28 7.59 14.00
C LEU A 61 -9.35 8.74 12.99
N ASP A 62 -9.59 9.96 13.47
CA ASP A 62 -9.56 11.16 12.65
C ASP A 62 -8.14 11.73 12.62
N VAL A 63 -7.39 11.39 11.57
CA VAL A 63 -5.96 11.70 11.46
C VAL A 63 -5.72 13.02 10.73
N PHE A 64 -6.62 13.40 9.82
CA PHE A 64 -6.45 14.57 8.95
C PHE A 64 -7.30 15.78 9.42
N VAL A 65 -7.22 16.08 10.71
CA VAL A 65 -7.84 17.25 11.36
C VAL A 65 -6.99 18.51 11.06
N PRO A 66 -7.59 19.70 10.84
CA PRO A 66 -6.84 20.95 10.65
C PRO A 66 -6.02 21.38 11.87
#